data_AF-A0A0D0BYE5-F1
#
_entry.id   AF-A0A0D0BYE5-F1
#
_cell.length_a   1.000
_cell.length_b   1.000
_cell.length_c   1.000
_cell.angle_alpha   90.00
_cell.angle_beta   90.00
_cell.angle_gamma   90.00
#
_symmetry.space_group_name_H-M   'P 1'
#
loop_
_entity.id
_entity.type
_entity.pdbx_description
1 polymer ?
#
loop_
_entity_poly.entity_id
_entity_poly.type
_entity_poly.pdbx_seq_one_letter_code
_entity_poly.pdbx_strand_id
1 'polypeptide(L)'
;MTGSECPKCGYSLTTEVPRIPFRSSHFQTLLKTNQSLTEGEERNFKTFVRDGNSKLSALDARIALVKNLLEDLERVRGELDLALNEQKKLLHPMRSMPTDLLVEIFKHGSGLYDDPKELFRSDWHSLKLTLPPWVYGRVCRRWRDISVRTPILW
;
A
#
# COMPACT_ATOMS: atom_id res chain seq x y z
N MET A 1 -15.33 21.38 -29.40
CA MET A 1 -14.03 20.78 -29.04
C MET A 1 -14.32 19.47 -28.34
N THR A 2 -14.30 18.41 -29.13
CA THR A 2 -14.72 17.04 -28.81
C THR A 2 -13.50 16.20 -28.49
N GLY A 3 -13.45 15.64 -27.29
CA GLY A 3 -12.38 14.74 -26.86
C GLY A 3 -12.58 14.36 -25.39
N SER A 4 -13.56 13.50 -25.12
CA SER A 4 -13.87 12.98 -23.78
C SER A 4 -13.05 11.74 -23.41
N GLU A 5 -11.97 11.46 -24.14
CA GLU A 5 -11.13 10.28 -23.93
C GLU A 5 -9.75 10.70 -23.43
N CYS A 6 -9.30 10.06 -22.36
CA CYS A 6 -7.96 10.29 -21.83
C CYS A 6 -6.91 9.82 -22.85
N PRO A 7 -5.97 10.67 -23.30
CA PRO A 7 -4.96 10.28 -24.28
C PRO A 7 -3.94 9.26 -23.75
N LYS A 8 -3.85 9.10 -22.43
CA LYS A 8 -2.87 8.21 -21.78
C LYS A 8 -3.40 6.80 -21.52
N CYS A 9 -4.68 6.67 -21.17
CA CYS A 9 -5.29 5.37 -20.84
C CYS A 9 -6.58 5.05 -21.61
N GLY A 10 -7.03 5.95 -22.49
CA GLY A 10 -8.27 5.80 -23.24
C GLY A 10 -9.52 5.77 -22.37
N TYR A 11 -9.45 6.21 -21.11
CA TYR A 11 -10.63 6.28 -20.24
C TYR A 11 -11.65 7.25 -20.82
N SER A 12 -12.91 6.81 -20.87
CA SER A 12 -14.06 7.60 -21.31
C SER A 12 -15.22 7.33 -20.36
N LEU A 13 -15.94 8.39 -19.95
CA LEU A 13 -17.11 8.28 -19.04
C LEU A 13 -18.26 7.47 -19.66
N THR A 14 -18.33 7.41 -20.99
CA THR A 14 -19.33 6.67 -21.74
C THR A 14 -18.69 5.44 -22.37
N THR A 15 -18.38 4.44 -21.54
CA THR A 15 -18.12 3.11 -22.11
C THR A 15 -19.44 2.58 -22.64
N GLU A 16 -19.67 2.71 -23.95
CA GLU A 16 -20.85 2.11 -24.57
C GLU A 16 -20.79 0.61 -24.40
N VAL A 17 -21.69 0.07 -23.58
CA VAL A 17 -21.92 -1.37 -23.51
C VAL A 17 -22.47 -1.78 -24.88
N PRO A 18 -21.78 -2.65 -25.64
CA PRO A 18 -22.29 -3.10 -26.92
C PRO A 18 -23.68 -3.70 -26.70
N ARG A 19 -24.70 -3.21 -27.41
CA ARG A 19 -26.01 -3.86 -27.41
C ARG A 19 -25.81 -5.26 -27.98
N ILE A 20 -25.81 -6.26 -27.11
CA ILE A 20 -25.86 -7.66 -27.51
C ILE A 20 -27.23 -7.85 -28.17
N PRO A 21 -27.32 -8.27 -29.44
CA PRO A 21 -28.58 -8.62 -30.05
C PRO A 21 -29.29 -9.60 -29.12
N PHE A 22 -30.43 -9.19 -28.58
CA PHE A 22 -31.24 -10.06 -27.74
C PHE A 22 -31.52 -11.35 -28.52
N ARG A 23 -31.38 -12.51 -27.86
CA ARG A 23 -31.66 -13.82 -28.47
C ARG A 23 -33.10 -13.81 -28.98
N SER A 24 -33.29 -13.63 -30.29
CA SER A 24 -34.62 -13.69 -30.89
C SER A 24 -35.17 -15.10 -30.78
N SER A 25 -36.50 -15.25 -30.80
CA SER A 25 -37.15 -16.57 -30.86
C SER A 25 -36.63 -17.37 -32.06
N HIS A 26 -36.42 -16.71 -33.19
CA HIS A 26 -35.85 -17.31 -34.39
C HIS A 26 -34.42 -17.83 -34.18
N PHE A 27 -33.56 -17.03 -33.55
CA PHE A 27 -32.20 -17.47 -33.20
C PHE A 27 -32.20 -18.72 -32.31
N GLN A 28 -33.13 -18.79 -31.36
CA GLN A 28 -33.28 -19.98 -30.50
C GLN A 28 -33.81 -21.20 -31.26
N THR A 29 -34.72 -21.01 -32.22
CA THR A 29 -35.20 -22.09 -33.09
C THR A 29 -34.07 -22.64 -33.95
N LEU A 30 -33.26 -21.78 -34.56
CA LEU A 30 -32.09 -22.19 -35.34
C LEU A 30 -31.11 -23.03 -34.49
N LEU A 31 -30.85 -22.62 -33.24
CA LEU A 31 -30.01 -23.39 -32.32
C LEU A 31 -30.59 -24.75 -31.92
N LYS A 32 -31.93 -24.89 -31.83
CA LYS A 32 -32.57 -26.14 -31.41
C LYS A 32 -32.80 -27.12 -32.55
N THR A 33 -33.06 -26.61 -33.75
CA THR A 33 -33.52 -27.42 -34.89
C THR A 33 -32.41 -27.70 -35.90
N ASN A 34 -31.27 -27.02 -35.82
CA ASN A 34 -30.18 -27.09 -36.80
C ASN A 34 -30.65 -26.88 -38.25
N GLN A 35 -31.73 -26.10 -38.44
CA GLN A 35 -32.20 -25.70 -39.77
C GLN A 35 -31.12 -24.88 -40.48
N SER A 36 -31.01 -25.06 -41.80
CA SER A 36 -30.04 -24.34 -42.61
C SER A 36 -30.33 -22.84 -42.60
N LEU A 37 -29.27 -22.04 -42.48
CA LEU A 37 -29.36 -20.59 -42.55
C LEU A 37 -29.68 -20.13 -43.98
N THR A 38 -30.42 -19.05 -44.10
CA THR A 38 -30.48 -18.29 -45.36
C THR A 38 -29.16 -17.54 -45.57
N GLU A 39 -28.83 -17.24 -46.83
CA GLU A 39 -27.58 -16.50 -47.13
C GLU A 39 -27.51 -15.12 -46.43
N GLY A 40 -28.67 -14.46 -46.27
CA GLY A 40 -28.75 -13.18 -45.57
C GLY A 40 -28.42 -13.29 -44.09
N GLU A 41 -28.94 -14.32 -43.42
CA GLU A 41 -28.65 -14.62 -42.02
C GLU A 41 -27.18 -14.99 -41.82
N GLU A 42 -26.64 -15.84 -42.70
CA GLU A 42 -25.24 -16.24 -42.64
C GLU A 42 -24.31 -15.03 -42.77
N ARG A 43 -24.58 -14.12 -43.72
CA ARG A 43 -23.83 -12.86 -43.88
C ARG A 43 -23.94 -11.99 -42.62
N ASN A 44 -25.13 -11.87 -42.04
CA ASN A 44 -25.35 -11.06 -40.84
C ASN A 44 -24.61 -11.63 -39.63
N PHE A 45 -24.69 -12.94 -39.39
CA PHE A 45 -23.98 -13.59 -38.29
C PHE A 45 -22.47 -13.51 -38.44
N LYS A 46 -21.93 -13.74 -39.65
CA LYS A 46 -20.49 -13.58 -39.92
C LYS A 46 -20.01 -12.16 -39.64
N THR A 47 -20.78 -11.16 -40.06
CA THR A 47 -20.48 -9.74 -39.81
C THR A 47 -20.49 -9.43 -38.31
N PHE A 48 -21.53 -9.89 -37.60
CA PHE A 48 -21.64 -9.71 -36.15
C PHE A 48 -20.47 -10.34 -35.39
N VAL A 49 -20.07 -11.56 -35.75
CA VAL A 49 -18.92 -12.25 -35.12
C VAL A 49 -17.62 -11.49 -35.37
N ARG A 50 -17.37 -11.05 -36.61
CA ARG A 50 -16.16 -10.28 -36.95
C ARG A 50 -16.10 -8.97 -36.16
N ASP A 51 -17.18 -8.20 -36.19
CA ASP A 51 -17.25 -6.89 -35.54
C ASP A 51 -17.18 -7.05 -34.01
N GLY A 52 -17.81 -8.10 -33.47
CA GLY A 52 -17.71 -8.47 -32.05
C GLY A 52 -16.29 -8.81 -31.62
N ASN A 53 -15.58 -9.65 -32.39
CA ASN A 53 -14.19 -10.00 -32.13
C ASN A 53 -13.26 -8.77 -32.16
N SER A 54 -13.47 -7.87 -33.12
CA SER A 54 -12.71 -6.61 -33.18
C SER A 54 -12.94 -5.74 -31.95
N LYS A 55 -14.19 -5.65 -31.46
CA LYS A 55 -14.52 -4.88 -30.25
C LYS A 55 -13.94 -5.52 -28.99
N LEU A 56 -14.00 -6.85 -28.87
CA LEU A 56 -13.39 -7.58 -27.75
C LEU A 56 -11.88 -7.34 -27.71
N SER A 57 -11.19 -7.48 -28.84
CA SER A 57 -9.74 -7.23 -28.91
C SER A 57 -9.37 -5.79 -28.51
N ALA A 58 -10.17 -4.80 -28.90
CA ALA A 58 -9.96 -3.41 -28.49
C ALA A 58 -10.18 -3.21 -26.98
N LEU A 59 -11.18 -3.88 -26.38
CA LEU A 59 -11.40 -3.85 -24.93
C LEU A 59 -10.25 -4.53 -24.17
N ASP A 60 -9.79 -5.69 -24.63
CA ASP A 60 -8.68 -6.40 -24.00
C ASP A 60 -7.38 -5.58 -24.04
N ALA A 61 -7.10 -4.90 -25.15
CA ALA A 61 -5.96 -3.98 -25.26
C ALA A 61 -6.05 -2.82 -24.25
N ARG A 62 -7.24 -2.24 -24.07
CA ARG A 62 -7.47 -1.18 -23.07
C ARG A 62 -7.33 -1.69 -21.65
N ILE A 63 -7.85 -2.88 -21.35
CA ILE A 63 -7.71 -3.54 -20.04
C ILE A 63 -6.21 -3.75 -19.73
N ALA A 64 -5.45 -4.28 -20.69
CA ALA A 64 -4.01 -4.49 -20.51
C ALA A 64 -3.26 -3.17 -20.23
N LEU A 65 -3.57 -2.11 -20.98
CA LEU A 65 -2.97 -0.80 -20.77
C LEU A 65 -3.26 -0.27 -19.36
N VAL A 66 -4.54 -0.27 -18.94
CA VAL A 66 -4.94 0.24 -17.62
C VAL A 66 -4.30 -0.56 -16.49
N LYS A 67 -4.17 -1.89 -16.64
CA LYS A 67 -3.47 -2.73 -15.67
C LYS A 67 -1.99 -2.35 -15.54
N ASN A 68 -1.28 -2.19 -16.65
CA ASN A 68 0.13 -1.78 -16.63
C ASN A 68 0.29 -0.40 -15.96
N LEU A 69 -0.59 0.56 -16.28
CA LEU A 69 -0.57 1.88 -15.66
C LEU A 69 -0.83 1.80 -14.14
N LEU A 70 -1.75 0.94 -13.72
CA LEU A 70 -2.03 0.72 -12.30
C LEU A 70 -0.80 0.15 -11.58
N GLU A 71 -0.17 -0.88 -12.15
CA GLU A 71 1.05 -1.49 -11.59
C GLU A 71 2.18 -0.46 -11.44
N ASP A 72 2.38 0.40 -12.43
CA ASP A 72 3.37 1.48 -12.36
C ASP A 72 3.07 2.48 -11.23
N LEU A 73 1.80 2.89 -11.10
CA LEU A 73 1.39 3.82 -10.05
C LEU A 73 1.52 3.20 -8.65
N GLU A 74 1.18 1.92 -8.49
CA GLU A 74 1.32 1.19 -7.24
C GLU A 74 2.79 1.05 -6.83
N ARG A 75 3.68 0.76 -7.80
CA ARG A 75 5.13 0.71 -7.57
C ARG A 75 5.66 2.05 -7.07
N VAL A 76 5.37 3.14 -7.79
CA VAL A 76 5.84 4.49 -7.40
C VAL A 76 5.28 4.91 -6.05
N ARG A 77 4.01 4.59 -5.77
CA ARG A 77 3.40 4.84 -4.46
C ARG A 77 4.15 4.11 -3.35
N GLY A 78 4.50 2.84 -3.55
CA GLY A 78 5.25 2.04 -2.58
C GLY A 78 6.64 2.61 -2.29
N GLU A 79 7.38 2.97 -3.33
CA GLU A 79 8.71 3.60 -3.20
C GLU A 79 8.63 4.93 -2.42
N LEU A 80 7.64 5.77 -2.73
CA LEU A 80 7.46 7.05 -2.04
C LEU A 80 7.07 6.87 -0.57
N ASP A 81 6.20 5.92 -0.26
CA ASP A 81 5.81 5.64 1.13
C ASP A 81 7.01 5.19 1.98
N LEU A 82 7.86 4.32 1.43
CA LEU A 82 9.10 3.91 2.07
C LEU A 82 10.01 5.12 2.35
N ALA A 83 10.26 5.95 1.33
CA ALA A 83 11.11 7.14 1.47
C ALA A 83 10.58 8.12 2.52
N LEU A 84 9.27 8.37 2.53
CA LEU A 84 8.64 9.23 3.54
C LEU A 84 8.76 8.66 4.95
N ASN A 85 8.59 7.35 5.10
CA ASN A 85 8.73 6.69 6.40
C ASN A 85 10.17 6.74 6.93
N GLU A 86 11.18 6.60 6.06
CA GLU A 86 12.58 6.79 6.43
C GLU A 86 12.87 8.23 6.85
N GLN A 87 12.39 9.22 6.09
CA GLN A 87 12.55 10.62 6.46
C GLN A 87 11.87 10.97 7.78
N LYS A 88 10.65 10.46 8.03
CA LYS A 88 9.98 10.62 9.33
C LYS A 88 10.78 10.04 10.48
N LYS A 89 11.43 8.89 10.29
CA LYS A 89 12.35 8.31 11.31
C LYS A 89 13.55 9.20 11.56
N LEU A 90 14.09 9.86 10.54
CA LEU A 90 15.20 10.81 10.69
C LEU A 90 14.79 12.11 11.40
N LEU A 91 13.57 12.57 11.17
CA LEU A 91 12.96 13.72 11.82
C LEU A 91 12.34 13.39 13.20
N HIS A 92 12.49 12.15 13.66
CA HIS A 92 11.92 11.72 14.93
C HIS A 92 12.46 12.59 16.08
N PRO A 93 11.61 13.16 16.96
CA PRO A 93 12.02 14.11 18.00
C PRO A 93 13.13 13.58 18.93
N MET A 94 13.17 12.27 19.18
CA MET A 94 14.24 11.65 19.98
C MET A 94 15.65 11.87 19.42
N ARG A 95 15.79 12.15 18.12
CA ARG A 95 17.09 12.40 17.49
C ARG A 95 17.60 13.82 17.78
N SER A 96 16.71 14.81 17.90
CA SER A 96 17.05 16.21 18.19
C SER A 96 16.81 16.60 19.66
N MET A 97 16.23 15.73 20.48
CA MET A 97 15.96 15.99 21.89
C MET A 97 17.26 16.40 22.62
N PRO A 98 17.27 17.50 23.40
CA PRO A 98 18.40 17.89 24.21
C PRO A 98 18.85 16.79 25.17
N THR A 99 20.16 16.73 25.44
CA THR A 99 20.73 15.71 26.33
C THR A 99 20.16 15.80 27.75
N ASP A 100 19.90 17.00 28.26
CA ASP A 100 19.37 17.18 29.61
C ASP A 100 17.97 16.58 29.78
N LEU A 101 17.12 16.71 28.76
CA LEU A 101 15.79 16.08 28.76
C LEU A 101 15.88 14.55 28.68
N LEU A 102 16.82 14.00 27.90
CA LEU A 102 17.06 12.56 27.86
C LEU A 102 17.56 12.03 29.21
N VAL A 103 18.46 12.76 29.87
CA VAL A 103 18.94 12.42 31.22
C VAL A 103 17.79 12.44 32.21
N GLU A 104 16.91 13.42 32.12
CA GLU A 104 15.75 13.53 33.01
C GLU A 104 14.77 12.38 32.83
N ILE A 105 14.50 11.99 31.58
CA ILE A 105 13.73 10.77 31.26
C ILE A 105 14.40 9.53 31.84
N PHE A 106 15.74 9.42 31.75
CA PHE A 106 16.46 8.26 32.28
C PHE A 106 16.37 8.19 33.80
N LYS A 107 16.47 9.31 34.52
CA LYS A 107 16.29 9.33 35.98
C LYS A 107 14.89 8.89 36.38
N HIS A 108 13.87 9.38 35.65
CA HIS A 108 12.50 8.97 35.92
C HIS A 108 12.29 7.48 35.65
N GLY A 109 12.79 6.98 34.52
CA GLY A 109 12.69 5.56 34.17
C GLY A 109 13.56 4.63 35.03
N SER A 110 14.57 5.15 35.73
CA SER A 110 15.39 4.39 36.67
C SER A 110 14.80 4.31 38.07
N GLY A 111 13.63 4.91 38.29
CA GLY A 111 12.99 4.97 39.60
C GLY A 111 13.70 5.91 40.57
N LEU A 112 14.52 6.86 40.07
CA LEU A 112 15.28 7.78 40.93
C LEU A 112 14.38 8.69 41.78
N TYR A 113 13.11 8.81 41.37
CA TYR A 113 12.09 9.58 42.06
C TYR A 113 11.09 8.71 42.83
N ASP A 114 11.26 7.37 42.78
CA ASP A 114 10.39 6.44 43.50
C ASP A 114 10.73 6.43 45.00
N ASP A 115 9.78 5.98 45.84
CA ASP A 115 10.04 5.82 47.28
C ASP A 115 11.20 4.82 47.46
N PRO A 116 12.27 5.17 48.20
CA PRO A 116 13.39 4.27 48.48
C PRO A 116 12.94 2.89 48.95
N LYS A 117 11.83 2.78 49.70
CA LYS A 117 11.29 1.51 50.18
C LYS A 117 10.85 0.57 49.05
N GLU A 118 10.38 1.11 47.93
CA GLU A 118 9.95 0.33 46.77
C GLU A 118 11.17 -0.13 45.95
N LEU A 119 12.21 0.70 45.87
CA LEU A 119 13.51 0.30 45.30
C LEU A 119 14.15 -0.84 46.09
N PHE A 120 14.16 -0.78 47.43
CA PHE A 120 14.72 -1.84 48.29
C PHE A 120 13.90 -3.15 48.30
N ARG A 121 12.62 -3.10 47.92
CA ARG A 121 11.78 -4.30 47.75
C ARG A 121 11.91 -4.91 46.36
N SER A 122 12.42 -4.15 45.40
CA SER A 122 12.67 -4.63 44.05
C SER A 122 13.97 -5.42 43.97
N ASP A 123 14.05 -6.36 43.04
CA ASP A 123 15.27 -7.12 42.76
C ASP A 123 16.26 -6.27 41.90
N TRP A 124 16.34 -4.97 42.18
CA TRP A 124 17.16 -4.02 41.45
C TRP A 124 18.61 -4.13 41.90
N HIS A 125 19.53 -4.28 40.95
CA HIS A 125 20.96 -4.13 41.19
C HIS A 125 21.69 -3.79 39.89
N SER A 126 22.82 -3.07 40.00
CA SER A 126 23.59 -2.53 38.88
C SER A 126 24.20 -3.58 37.95
N LEU A 127 24.10 -4.87 38.25
CA LEU A 127 24.56 -5.96 37.36
C LEU A 127 23.45 -6.53 36.47
N LYS A 128 22.19 -6.09 36.63
CA LYS A 128 21.10 -6.50 35.75
C LYS A 128 21.10 -5.68 34.47
N LEU A 129 21.60 -6.30 33.40
CA LEU A 129 21.67 -5.69 32.07
C LEU A 129 20.30 -5.39 31.43
N THR A 130 19.21 -5.88 32.01
CA THR A 130 17.82 -5.61 31.61
C THR A 130 17.22 -4.41 32.33
N LEU A 131 17.89 -3.88 33.35
CA LEU A 131 17.45 -2.72 34.13
C LEU A 131 18.24 -1.45 33.76
N PRO A 132 17.72 -0.27 34.13
CA PRO A 132 18.49 0.96 34.13
C PRO A 132 19.79 0.83 34.96
N PRO A 133 20.89 1.45 34.53
CA PRO A 133 21.00 2.30 33.33
C PRO A 133 21.26 1.51 32.04
N TRP A 134 21.60 0.21 32.11
CA TRP A 134 22.02 -0.61 30.96
C TRP A 134 21.00 -0.70 29.83
N VAL A 135 19.70 -0.74 30.17
CA VAL A 135 18.62 -0.86 29.18
C VAL A 135 18.61 0.31 28.20
N TYR A 136 18.99 1.52 28.62
CA TYR A 136 19.04 2.70 27.75
C TYR A 136 20.10 2.57 26.66
N GLY A 137 21.23 1.92 26.96
CA GLY A 137 22.33 1.70 26.03
C GLY A 137 22.00 0.75 24.85
N ARG A 138 20.85 0.07 24.92
CA ARG A 138 20.34 -0.80 23.84
C ARG A 138 19.58 -0.03 22.76
N VAL A 139 19.16 1.21 23.01
CA VAL A 139 18.35 2.00 22.07
C VAL A 139 19.21 2.57 20.94
N CYS A 140 20.26 3.31 21.26
CA CYS A 140 21.21 3.82 20.28
C CYS A 140 22.55 4.21 20.92
N ARG A 141 23.57 4.50 20.09
CA ARG A 141 24.90 4.93 20.56
C ARG A 141 24.84 6.18 21.45
N ARG A 142 24.00 7.16 21.11
CA ARG A 142 23.84 8.39 21.90
C ARG A 142 23.29 8.12 23.29
N TRP A 143 22.26 7.28 23.39
CA TRP A 143 21.67 6.90 24.69
C TRP A 143 22.65 6.13 25.56
N ARG A 144 23.44 5.24 24.94
CA ARG A 144 24.53 4.52 25.63
C ARG A 144 25.58 5.47 26.19
N ASP A 145 26.03 6.44 25.38
CA ASP A 145 27.04 7.41 25.81
C ASP A 145 26.52 8.27 26.98
N ILE A 146 25.28 8.75 26.91
CA ILE A 146 24.63 9.49 27.99
C ILE A 146 24.53 8.63 29.26
N SER A 147 24.02 7.40 29.13
CA SER A 147 23.81 6.46 30.24
C SER A 147 25.11 6.13 30.99
N VAL A 148 26.22 5.90 30.27
CA VAL A 148 27.53 5.63 30.87
C VAL A 148 28.14 6.88 31.49
N ARG A 149 27.92 8.06 30.89
CA ARG A 149 28.50 9.35 31.36
C ARG A 149 27.68 10.07 32.42
N THR A 150 26.59 9.48 32.90
CA THR A 150 25.71 10.10 33.89
C THR A 150 25.80 9.31 35.19
N PRO A 151 26.71 9.66 36.12
CA PRO A 151 26.97 8.86 37.33
C PRO A 151 25.75 8.67 38.23
N ILE A 152 24.83 9.65 38.25
CA ILE A 152 23.62 9.59 39.09
C ILE A 152 22.65 8.45 38.68
N LEU A 153 22.83 7.81 37.53
CA LEU A 153 22.01 6.67 37.11
C LEU A 153 22.52 5.30 37.61
N TRP A 154 23.67 5.26 38.30
CA TRP A 154 24.35 4.05 38.78
C TRP A 154 24.27 3.95 40.30
#